data_AF-A0A0G2AMI1-F1
#
_entry.id   AF-A0A0G2AMI1-F1
#
_cell.length_a   1.000
_cell.length_b   1.000
_cell.length_c   1.000
_cell.angle_alpha   90.00
_cell.angle_beta   90.00
_cell.angle_gamma   90.00
#
_symmetry.space_group_name_H-M   'P 1'
#
loop_
_entity.id
_entity.type
_entity.pdbx_description
1 polymer ?
#
loop_
_entity_poly.entity_id
_entity_poly.type
_entity_poly.pdbx_seq_one_letter_code
_entity_poly.pdbx_strand_id
1 'polypeptide(L)'
;MRIQGKKYVLVADRVIYFNENFPNGSIRTELISDPKEERIIVKATVIPDATRPERAFTGYSQALIGEGYINRTAALENAETSAVGRALAMMGIGVIESVASADEIQKARLAGQNLPPRPGAPGPVKRTGEPPF
;
A
#
# COMPACT_ATOMS: atom_id res chain seq x y z
N MET A 1 2.57 -16.68 -1.72
CA MET A 1 2.66 -16.24 -3.13
C MET A 1 3.95 -15.45 -3.31
N ARG A 2 4.86 -15.85 -4.21
CA ARG A 2 6.15 -15.16 -4.44
C ARG A 2 6.05 -14.37 -5.74
N ILE A 3 6.17 -13.05 -5.65
CA ILE A 3 6.33 -12.16 -6.81
C ILE A 3 7.80 -11.72 -6.81
N GLN A 4 8.57 -12.23 -7.78
CA GLN A 4 9.94 -11.84 -8.16
C GLN A 4 10.79 -11.08 -7.11
N GLY A 5 11.61 -11.82 -6.37
CA GLY A 5 12.84 -11.32 -5.74
C GLY A 5 12.73 -10.47 -4.48
N LYS A 6 11.56 -9.93 -4.12
CA LYS A 6 11.39 -9.10 -2.91
C LYS A 6 10.27 -9.69 -2.06
N LYS A 7 10.61 -10.14 -0.84
CA LYS A 7 9.69 -10.82 0.10
C LYS A 7 8.57 -9.87 0.52
N TYR A 8 7.46 -9.79 -0.20
CA TYR A 8 6.29 -9.04 0.24
C TYR A 8 5.94 -9.37 1.69
N VAL A 9 5.94 -8.36 2.57
CA VAL A 9 5.59 -8.51 3.99
C VAL A 9 4.10 -8.24 4.12
N LEU A 10 3.33 -9.26 4.56
CA LEU A 10 1.89 -9.14 4.75
C LEU A 10 1.57 -8.18 5.89
N VAL A 11 0.39 -7.54 5.86
CA VAL A 11 -0.04 -6.68 6.98
C VAL A 11 -0.07 -7.46 8.30
N ALA A 12 -0.50 -8.72 8.26
CA ALA A 12 -0.48 -9.62 9.42
C ALA A 12 0.93 -9.75 10.02
N ASP A 13 1.96 -9.98 9.20
CA ASP A 13 3.35 -10.07 9.65
C ASP A 13 3.83 -8.76 10.28
N ARG A 14 3.41 -7.61 9.73
CA ARG A 14 3.75 -6.28 10.28
C ARG A 14 3.08 -6.05 11.64
N VAL A 15 1.83 -6.49 11.81
CA VAL A 15 1.09 -6.37 13.06
C VAL A 15 1.69 -7.28 14.14
N ILE A 16 2.05 -8.52 13.78
CA ILE A 16 2.75 -9.44 14.70
C ILE A 16 4.07 -8.81 15.14
N TYR A 17 4.90 -8.38 14.20
CA TYR A 17 6.16 -7.72 14.50
C TYR A 17 5.97 -6.48 15.39
N PHE A 18 4.95 -5.66 15.10
CA PHE A 18 4.65 -4.48 15.93
C PHE A 18 4.35 -4.87 17.38
N ASN A 19 3.43 -5.83 17.61
CA ASN A 19 3.06 -6.22 18.97
C ASN A 19 4.23 -6.87 19.74
N GLU A 20 5.10 -7.61 19.06
CA GLU A 20 6.28 -8.24 19.68
C GLU A 20 7.37 -7.21 20.06
N ASN A 21 7.59 -6.19 19.23
CA ASN A 21 8.72 -5.25 19.39
C ASN A 21 8.32 -3.93 20.07
N PHE A 22 7.03 -3.61 20.09
CA PHE A 22 6.47 -2.39 20.67
C PHE A 22 5.34 -2.75 21.65
N PRO A 23 5.64 -3.42 22.78
CA PRO A 23 4.63 -3.93 23.71
C PRO A 23 3.82 -2.83 24.42
N ASN A 24 4.37 -1.60 24.49
CA ASN A 24 3.66 -0.41 24.96
C ASN A 24 3.06 0.42 23.82
N GLY A 25 3.07 -0.11 22.59
CA GLY A 25 2.53 0.54 21.43
C GLY A 25 1.02 0.38 21.30
N SER A 26 0.41 1.15 20.42
CA SER A 26 -1.00 1.02 20.04
C SER A 26 -1.22 1.23 18.56
N ILE A 27 -2.20 0.52 18.02
CA ILE A 27 -2.76 0.73 16.68
C ILE A 27 -4.20 1.16 16.90
N ARG A 28 -4.58 2.31 16.34
CA ARG A 28 -5.93 2.88 16.47
C ARG A 28 -6.49 3.10 15.08
N THR A 29 -7.74 2.71 14.85
CA THR A 29 -8.45 2.93 13.58
C THR A 29 -9.66 3.82 13.80
N GLU A 30 -9.97 4.63 12.79
CA GLU A 30 -11.08 5.57 12.79
C GLU A 30 -11.75 5.56 11.42
N LEU A 31 -13.07 5.38 11.41
CA LEU A 31 -13.88 5.57 10.22
C LEU A 31 -14.07 7.08 9.98
N ILE A 32 -13.59 7.56 8.85
CA ILE A 32 -13.58 8.99 8.48
C ILE A 32 -14.77 9.35 7.59
N SER A 33 -15.21 8.42 6.74
CA SER A 33 -16.42 8.60 5.92
C SER A 33 -17.68 8.39 6.74
N ASP A 34 -18.81 8.93 6.31
CA ASP A 34 -20.11 8.57 6.89
C ASP A 34 -20.39 7.07 6.62
N PRO A 35 -20.86 6.28 7.61
CA PRO A 35 -21.20 4.87 7.41
C PRO A 35 -22.23 4.59 6.30
N LYS A 36 -23.00 5.61 5.90
CA LYS A 36 -24.02 5.53 4.85
C LYS A 36 -23.45 5.83 3.45
N GLU A 37 -22.22 6.30 3.35
CA GLU A 37 -21.57 6.56 2.06
C GLU A 37 -21.08 5.26 1.41
N GLU A 38 -21.15 5.20 0.09
CA GLU A 38 -20.62 4.06 -0.69
C GLU A 38 -19.08 3.99 -0.64
N ARG A 39 -18.42 5.11 -0.34
CA ARG A 39 -16.97 5.18 -0.20
C ARG A 39 -16.61 5.13 1.27
N ILE A 40 -16.03 4.02 1.69
CA ILE A 40 -15.48 3.86 3.02
C ILE A 40 -14.06 4.43 3.07
N ILE A 41 -13.80 5.33 4.01
CA ILE A 41 -12.48 5.90 4.27
C ILE A 41 -12.09 5.61 5.71
N VAL A 42 -10.97 4.90 5.90
CA VAL A 42 -10.45 4.58 7.24
C VAL A 42 -9.08 5.22 7.41
N LYS A 43 -8.86 5.80 8.60
CA LYS A 43 -7.55 6.25 9.08
C LYS A 43 -7.05 5.28 10.13
N ALA A 44 -5.81 4.85 10.01
CA ALA A 44 -5.08 4.18 11.07
C ALA A 44 -4.01 5.12 11.64
N THR A 45 -3.81 5.07 12.95
CA THR A 45 -2.75 5.76 13.69
C THR A 45 -1.98 4.74 14.51
N VAL A 46 -0.68 4.63 14.27
CA VAL A 46 0.24 3.76 15.00
C VAL A 46 1.07 4.63 15.93
N ILE A 47 1.03 4.34 17.23
CA ILE A 47 1.83 4.99 18.27
C ILE A 47 2.74 3.90 18.84
N PRO A 48 4.05 3.91 18.61
CA PRO A 48 4.94 2.82 19.02
C PRO A 48 5.20 2.76 20.53
N ASP A 49 4.92 3.85 21.25
CA ASP A 49 5.08 3.94 22.69
C ASP A 49 4.03 4.90 23.25
N ALA A 50 3.10 4.39 24.05
CA ALA A 50 2.01 5.15 24.64
C ALA A 50 2.49 6.27 25.59
N THR A 51 3.73 6.18 26.10
CA THR A 51 4.32 7.26 26.90
C THR A 51 4.81 8.45 26.05
N ARG A 52 4.93 8.24 24.74
CA ARG A 52 5.40 9.23 23.76
C ARG A 52 4.42 9.35 22.58
N PRO A 53 3.17 9.79 22.85
CA PRO A 53 2.11 9.81 21.85
C PRO A 53 2.37 10.78 20.68
N GLU A 54 3.31 11.73 20.83
CA GLU A 54 3.72 12.65 19.77
C GLU A 54 4.41 11.94 18.60
N ARG A 55 5.03 10.78 18.86
CA ARG A 55 5.61 9.93 17.82
C ARG A 55 4.52 9.00 17.27
N ALA A 56 3.73 9.52 16.35
CA ALA A 56 2.64 8.79 15.70
C ALA A 56 2.82 8.71 14.18
N PHE A 57 2.38 7.60 13.59
CA PHE A 57 2.42 7.36 12.15
C PHE A 57 1.01 7.08 11.66
N THR A 58 0.59 7.76 10.60
CA THR A 58 -0.78 7.63 10.08
C THR A 58 -0.81 6.98 8.71
N GLY A 59 -1.86 6.22 8.44
CA GLY A 59 -2.16 5.65 7.13
C GLY A 59 -3.64 5.84 6.82
N TYR A 60 -3.96 6.29 5.62
CA TYR A 60 -5.35 6.36 5.13
C TYR A 60 -5.55 5.33 4.04
N SER A 61 -6.74 4.73 4.02
CA SER A 61 -7.18 3.90 2.91
C SER A 61 -8.65 4.13 2.61
N GLN A 62 -9.04 3.80 1.40
CA GLN A 62 -10.42 3.89 0.95
C GLN A 62 -10.82 2.65 0.13
N ALA A 63 -12.09 2.28 0.22
CA ALA A 63 -12.71 1.23 -0.58
C ALA A 63 -14.12 1.65 -1.00
N LEU A 64 -14.55 1.28 -2.20
CA LEU A 64 -15.92 1.48 -2.67
C LEU A 64 -16.74 0.21 -2.41
N ILE A 65 -17.88 0.35 -1.76
CA ILE A 65 -18.86 -0.72 -1.56
C ILE A 65 -19.37 -1.18 -2.93
N GLY A 66 -19.31 -2.49 -3.19
CA GLY A 66 -19.78 -3.07 -4.44
C GLY A 66 -18.78 -3.02 -5.61
N GLU A 67 -17.60 -2.40 -5.45
CA GLU A 67 -16.55 -2.41 -6.48
C GLU A 67 -15.78 -3.75 -6.46
N GLY A 68 -16.09 -4.64 -7.42
CA GLY A 68 -15.48 -5.97 -7.53
C GLY A 68 -16.08 -7.02 -6.58
N TYR A 69 -15.66 -8.29 -6.74
CA TYR A 69 -16.23 -9.43 -5.97
C TYR A 69 -15.90 -9.36 -4.47
N ILE A 70 -14.80 -8.69 -4.09
CA ILE A 70 -14.28 -8.64 -2.72
C ILE A 70 -14.91 -7.49 -1.90
N ASN A 71 -15.16 -6.32 -2.49
CA ASN A 71 -15.74 -5.17 -1.78
C ASN A 71 -17.27 -5.21 -1.71
N ARG A 72 -17.92 -6.28 -2.19
CA ARG A 72 -19.37 -6.47 -2.06
C ARG A 72 -19.81 -6.67 -0.62
N THR A 73 -18.94 -7.23 0.23
CA THR A 73 -19.27 -7.57 1.62
C THR A 73 -18.20 -7.16 2.64
N ALA A 74 -17.01 -6.73 2.21
CA ALA A 74 -15.87 -6.48 3.11
C ALA A 74 -15.11 -5.17 2.84
N ALA A 75 -15.78 -4.14 2.29
CA ALA A 75 -15.14 -2.88 1.94
C ALA A 75 -14.52 -2.18 3.15
N LEU A 76 -15.18 -2.25 4.32
CA LEU A 76 -14.70 -1.66 5.56
C LEU A 76 -13.44 -2.37 6.08
N GLU A 77 -13.45 -3.69 6.13
CA GLU A 77 -12.34 -4.52 6.59
C GLU A 77 -11.11 -4.37 5.68
N ASN A 78 -11.33 -4.26 4.36
CA ASN A 78 -10.26 -4.00 3.40
C ASN A 78 -9.68 -2.59 3.57
N ALA A 79 -10.52 -1.58 3.78
CA ALA A 79 -10.06 -0.22 4.05
C ALA A 79 -9.27 -0.16 5.36
N GLU A 80 -9.77 -0.81 6.42
CA GLU A 80 -9.11 -0.81 7.73
C GLU A 80 -7.73 -1.50 7.69
N THR A 81 -7.66 -2.73 7.17
CA THR A 81 -6.41 -3.48 7.10
C THR A 81 -5.38 -2.78 6.20
N SER A 82 -5.83 -2.16 5.11
CA SER A 82 -4.96 -1.35 4.24
C SER A 82 -4.46 -0.08 4.94
N ALA A 83 -5.30 0.60 5.71
CA ALA A 83 -4.91 1.79 6.47
C ALA A 83 -3.85 1.43 7.52
N VAL A 84 -4.05 0.34 8.27
CA VAL A 84 -3.08 -0.20 9.24
C VAL A 84 -1.76 -0.56 8.55
N GLY A 85 -1.81 -1.27 7.43
CA GLY A 85 -0.63 -1.64 6.64
C GLY A 85 0.19 -0.43 6.18
N ARG A 86 -0.49 0.67 5.79
CA ARG A 86 0.16 1.93 5.41
C ARG A 86 0.76 2.65 6.62
N ALA A 87 0.07 2.72 7.75
CA ALA A 87 0.60 3.35 8.96
C ALA A 87 1.86 2.63 9.48
N LEU A 88 1.84 1.28 9.50
CA LEU A 88 3.00 0.47 9.85
C LEU A 88 4.15 0.61 8.85
N ALA A 89 3.85 0.73 7.55
CA ALA A 89 4.86 1.02 6.54
C ALA A 89 5.49 2.41 6.74
N MET A 90 4.71 3.44 7.04
CA MET A 90 5.21 4.79 7.35
C MET A 90 6.11 4.80 8.59
N MET A 91 5.85 3.92 9.56
CA MET A 91 6.73 3.69 10.71
C MET A 91 8.05 2.98 10.33
N GLY A 92 8.11 2.34 9.16
CA GLY A 92 9.27 1.60 8.66
C GLY A 92 9.12 0.08 8.75
N ILE A 93 7.98 -0.45 9.19
CA ILE A 93 7.76 -1.90 9.32
C ILE A 93 7.29 -2.47 7.98
N GLY A 94 8.06 -3.39 7.41
CA GLY A 94 7.72 -4.06 6.16
C GLY A 94 7.93 -3.22 4.89
N VAL A 95 8.69 -2.13 4.97
CA VAL A 95 9.17 -1.38 3.80
C VAL A 95 10.46 -2.02 3.31
N ILE A 96 10.44 -2.57 2.10
CA ILE A 96 11.60 -3.29 1.54
C ILE A 96 12.40 -2.38 0.59
N GLU A 97 11.72 -1.50 -0.15
CA GLU A 97 12.37 -0.56 -1.09
C GLU A 97 11.60 0.74 -1.39
N SER A 98 10.27 0.78 -1.19
CA SER A 98 9.47 2.00 -1.30
C SER A 98 8.17 1.85 -0.50
N VAL A 99 7.52 2.97 -0.16
CA VAL A 99 6.26 3.02 0.61
C VAL A 99 5.03 2.70 -0.28
N ALA A 100 5.21 2.36 -1.55
CA ALA A 100 4.12 1.97 -2.43
C ALA A 100 3.52 0.61 -1.98
N SER A 101 2.21 0.54 -1.78
CA SER A 101 1.54 -0.70 -1.36
C SER A 101 1.55 -1.73 -2.51
N ALA A 102 1.48 -3.03 -2.19
CA ALA A 102 1.41 -4.04 -3.25
C ALA A 102 0.13 -3.90 -4.09
N ASP A 103 -0.97 -3.41 -3.51
CA ASP A 103 -2.18 -3.08 -4.24
C ASP A 103 -1.95 -1.95 -5.23
N GLU A 104 -1.13 -0.94 -4.90
CA GLU A 104 -0.72 0.12 -5.84
C GLU A 104 0.16 -0.43 -6.95
N ILE A 105 1.09 -1.33 -6.65
CA ILE A 105 1.93 -1.99 -7.67
C ILE A 105 1.07 -2.87 -8.56
N GLN A 106 0.10 -3.61 -8.02
CA GLN A 106 -0.81 -4.46 -8.79
C GLN A 106 -1.79 -3.62 -9.62
N LYS A 107 -2.39 -2.57 -9.05
CA LYS A 107 -3.21 -1.60 -9.80
C LYS A 107 -2.40 -0.90 -10.89
N ALA A 108 -1.16 -0.52 -10.63
CA ALA A 108 -0.28 0.08 -11.64
C ALA A 108 0.10 -0.91 -12.75
N ARG A 109 0.33 -2.19 -12.42
CA ARG A 109 0.54 -3.26 -13.42
C ARG A 109 -0.70 -3.49 -14.28
N LEU A 110 -1.89 -3.48 -13.67
CA LEU A 110 -3.17 -3.62 -14.39
C LEU A 110 -3.48 -2.39 -15.25
N ALA A 111 -3.22 -1.17 -14.75
CA ALA A 111 -3.38 0.08 -15.50
C ALA A 111 -2.38 0.23 -16.65
N GLY A 112 -1.16 -0.29 -16.47
CA GLY A 112 -0.12 -0.32 -17.51
C GLY A 112 -0.41 -1.27 -18.67
N GLN A 113 -1.30 -2.26 -18.49
CA GLN A 113 -1.72 -3.18 -19.56
C GLN A 113 -2.83 -2.61 -20.45
N ASN A 114 -3.48 -1.50 -20.07
CA ASN A 114 -4.59 -0.88 -20.81
C ASN A 114 -4.25 0.50 -21.42
N LEU A 115 -2.98 0.92 -21.39
CA LEU A 115 -2.57 2.13 -22.11
C LEU A 115 -2.32 1.78 -23.59
N PRO A 116 -3.02 2.40 -24.56
CA PRO A 116 -2.64 2.28 -25.95
C PRO A 116 -1.18 2.75 -26.11
N PRO A 117 -0.41 2.17 -27.04
CA PRO A 117 0.96 2.61 -27.29
C PRO A 117 0.96 4.13 -27.53
N ARG A 118 1.79 4.86 -26.79
CA ARG A 118 1.93 6.31 -26.96
C ARG A 118 2.28 6.59 -28.43
N PRO A 119 1.50 7.43 -29.15
CA PRO A 119 1.87 7.80 -30.50
C PRO A 119 3.18 8.60 -30.44
N GLY A 120 4.23 8.11 -31.12
CA GLY A 120 5.45 8.88 -31.34
C GLY A 120 6.65 8.59 -30.44
N ALA A 121 6.77 7.42 -29.81
CA ALA A 121 8.08 6.99 -29.30
C ALA A 121 9.03 6.80 -30.51
N PRO A 122 10.19 7.49 -30.56
CA PRO A 122 11.16 7.26 -31.63
C PRO A 122 11.61 5.80 -31.57
N GLY A 123 11.56 5.11 -32.72
CA GLY A 123 12.02 3.73 -32.83
C GLY A 123 13.48 3.57 -32.41
N PRO A 124 13.91 2.35 -32.05
CA PRO A 124 15.26 2.11 -31.57
C PRO A 124 16.28 2.56 -32.61
N VAL A 125 17.14 3.49 -32.22
CA VAL A 125 18.25 3.98 -33.04
C VAL A 125 19.17 2.78 -33.32
N LYS A 126 19.19 2.31 -34.58
CA LYS A 126 20.22 1.37 -35.03
C LYS A 126 21.57 2.07 -34.90
N ARG A 127 22.41 1.61 -33.97
CA ARG A 127 23.84 1.98 -33.97
C ARG A 127 24.47 1.39 -35.22
N THR A 128 24.63 2.21 -36.25
CA THR A 128 25.44 1.90 -37.42
C THR A 128 26.86 2.40 -37.19
N GLY A 129 27.81 1.46 -37.23
CA GLY A 129 29.22 1.74 -37.54
C GLY A 129 30.07 2.17 -36.35
N GLU A 130 30.93 1.27 -35.87
CA GLU A 130 32.25 1.68 -35.41
C GLU A 130 33.06 2.14 -36.63
N PRO A 131 33.81 3.25 -36.53
CA PRO A 131 34.99 3.47 -37.35
C PRO A 131 36.27 3.32 -36.51
N PRO A 132 37.42 3.12 -37.19
CA PRO A 132 38.55 2.40 -36.63
C PRO A 132 39.51 3.27 -35.82
N PHE A 133 40.34 2.56 -35.06
CA PHE A 133 41.47 2.95 -34.19
C PHE A 133 41.12 3.19 -32.72
#